data_AF-A0A1J5A1L4-F1
#
_entry.id   AF-A0A1J5A1L4-F1
#
_cell.length_a   1.000
_cell.length_b   1.000
_cell.length_c   1.000
_cell.angle_alpha   90.00
_cell.angle_beta   90.00
_cell.angle_gamma   90.00
#
_symmetry.space_group_name_H-M   'P 1'
#
loop_
_entity.id
_entity.type
_entity.pdbx_description
1 polymer ?
#
loop_
_entity_poly.entity_id
_entity_poly.type
_entity_poly.pdbx_seq_one_letter_code
_entity_poly.pdbx_strand_id
1 'polypeptide(L)'
;MAEVRHLADVLTARYETPIYVRNLRPARFTCEQCHFPEKFSTDRVREIQHYAEDVGNTEIITWLMMKTGGGSQREGLGKGIHWHIENEVWYLATDPLRQQIPYVRQVDADGKVTEYFDVESGISPEFVNQDSENLRRMDCIDCHNRISHQFQSPDHIIDQALARYQIDRDTPDIKEMGIKLFSVQYASHDEAAQAFEELDSWYQTNYPDYYAENQAKIRQAIDKLKEGYRTSVFPDMNVGWQAHPDNVGHSQFPGCFRCHDGKHVSADNTTIRLECNICHTIPEVYEAGDRAPVINIQKLNEPASHRDTNWLAQHRFQFDTTCMNCHTVDNPGGSDNSSFCSNSACHATEWKFVGLDAPKIRELSAPPKVPSTGVPNPVPHPIGSRTDCTVCHGPEKVRPWPENHAGFTPDMCTTCHQPTLEETAPEPAVQPGGTGTPPAIPHELAGRDNCLLCHDPAGNVKPAPQDHVGRTAETCQACHKPKA
;
A
#
# COMPACT_ATOMS: atom_id res chain seq x y z
N MET A 1 -16.88 -12.77 44.61
CA MET A 1 -15.57 -12.18 45.02
C MET A 1 -14.85 -11.45 43.90
N ALA A 2 -14.94 -11.87 42.62
CA ALA A 2 -14.34 -11.14 41.50
C ALA A 2 -14.87 -9.71 41.31
N GLU A 3 -16.18 -9.48 41.54
CA GLU A 3 -16.79 -8.17 41.27
C GLU A 3 -16.46 -7.06 42.28
N VAL A 4 -16.25 -7.40 43.56
CA VAL A 4 -15.86 -6.41 44.59
C VAL A 4 -14.41 -5.96 44.39
N ARG A 5 -13.55 -6.87 43.92
CA ARG A 5 -12.16 -6.54 43.58
C ARG A 5 -12.11 -5.52 42.46
N HIS A 6 -12.93 -5.69 41.43
CA HIS A 6 -12.92 -4.77 40.30
C HIS A 6 -13.36 -3.35 40.71
N LEU A 7 -14.38 -3.24 41.56
CA LEU A 7 -14.82 -1.96 42.11
C LEU A 7 -13.73 -1.29 42.96
N ALA A 8 -13.03 -2.07 43.80
CA ALA A 8 -11.91 -1.56 44.59
C ALA A 8 -10.76 -1.08 43.70
N ASP A 9 -10.43 -1.82 42.63
CA ASP A 9 -9.37 -1.44 41.69
C ASP A 9 -9.74 -0.17 40.89
N VAL A 10 -11.04 0.07 40.59
CA VAL A 10 -11.52 1.33 39.96
C VAL A 10 -11.37 2.47 40.96
N LEU A 11 -11.89 2.30 42.17
CA LEU A 11 -11.87 3.33 43.22
C LEU A 11 -10.45 3.69 43.70
N THR A 12 -9.49 2.78 43.50
CA THR A 12 -8.08 2.98 43.90
C THR A 12 -7.14 3.19 42.73
N ALA A 13 -7.66 3.36 41.51
CA ALA A 13 -6.89 3.54 40.27
C ALA A 13 -5.77 2.49 40.08
N ARG A 14 -6.06 1.22 40.40
CA ARG A 14 -5.10 0.11 40.31
C ARG A 14 -5.09 -0.61 38.95
N TYR A 15 -5.88 -0.13 37.98
CA TYR A 15 -5.85 -0.66 36.62
C TYR A 15 -4.75 0.00 35.80
N GLU A 16 -4.17 -0.77 34.88
CA GLU A 16 -3.33 -0.22 33.83
C GLU A 16 -4.19 0.57 32.83
N THR A 17 -3.66 1.70 32.36
CA THR A 17 -4.28 2.55 31.37
C THR A 17 -3.30 2.79 30.21
N PRO A 18 -3.59 2.32 28.99
CA PRO A 18 -4.80 1.61 28.56
C PRO A 18 -4.83 0.13 29.01
N ILE A 19 -6.01 -0.47 29.03
CA ILE A 19 -6.21 -1.88 29.41
C ILE A 19 -5.92 -2.78 28.20
N TYR A 20 -5.12 -3.84 28.42
CA TYR A 20 -4.79 -4.83 27.40
C TYR A 20 -5.31 -6.22 27.76
N VAL A 21 -5.75 -6.97 26.75
CA VAL A 21 -6.04 -8.39 26.90
C VAL A 21 -4.72 -9.15 26.99
N ARG A 22 -4.46 -9.75 28.15
CA ARG A 22 -3.19 -10.48 28.39
C ARG A 22 -3.17 -11.87 27.78
N ASN A 23 -4.33 -12.53 27.71
CA ASN A 23 -4.43 -13.91 27.22
C ASN A 23 -5.75 -14.11 26.48
N LEU A 24 -5.67 -14.52 25.22
CA LEU A 24 -6.79 -15.09 24.47
C LEU A 24 -6.63 -16.61 24.41
N ARG A 25 -7.74 -17.35 24.43
CA ARG A 25 -7.70 -18.78 24.18
C ARG A 25 -7.23 -19.02 22.73
N PRO A 26 -6.44 -20.07 22.46
CA PRO A 26 -5.98 -20.39 21.11
C PRO A 26 -7.13 -20.49 20.09
N ALA A 27 -6.87 -20.11 18.84
CA ALA A 27 -7.89 -20.08 17.78
C ALA A 27 -8.56 -21.45 17.57
N ARG A 28 -7.80 -22.54 17.66
CA ARG A 28 -8.28 -23.94 17.55
C ARG A 28 -9.41 -24.32 18.52
N PHE A 29 -9.46 -23.68 19.69
CA PHE A 29 -10.50 -23.93 20.69
C PHE A 29 -11.62 -22.88 20.67
N THR A 30 -11.57 -21.92 19.75
CA THR A 30 -12.51 -20.80 19.68
C THR A 30 -12.96 -20.54 18.25
N CYS A 31 -12.17 -19.82 17.46
CA CYS A 31 -12.46 -19.41 16.09
C CYS A 31 -12.69 -20.61 15.16
N GLU A 32 -11.82 -21.61 15.22
CA GLU A 32 -11.79 -22.75 14.28
C GLU A 32 -12.98 -23.72 14.47
N GLN A 33 -13.75 -23.57 15.55
CA GLN A 33 -14.99 -24.32 15.75
C GLN A 33 -16.11 -23.90 14.79
N CYS A 34 -15.98 -22.69 14.21
CA CYS A 34 -16.92 -22.15 13.22
C CYS A 34 -16.22 -21.73 11.90
N HIS A 35 -14.94 -21.35 11.97
CA HIS A 35 -14.13 -20.89 10.84
C HIS A 35 -13.01 -21.88 10.53
N PHE A 36 -13.30 -22.86 9.67
CA PHE A 36 -12.36 -23.92 9.30
C PHE A 36 -11.19 -23.39 8.46
N PRO A 37 -9.92 -23.61 8.87
CA PRO A 37 -8.74 -23.23 8.09
C PRO A 37 -8.74 -23.78 6.66
N GLU A 38 -9.27 -24.99 6.49
CA GLU A 38 -9.26 -25.74 5.23
C GLU A 38 -10.23 -25.15 4.20
N LYS A 39 -11.08 -24.18 4.60
CA LYS A 39 -12.03 -23.53 3.70
C LYS A 39 -11.32 -22.45 2.88
N PHE A 40 -11.34 -22.61 1.55
CA PHE A 40 -10.90 -21.57 0.64
C PHE A 40 -11.75 -20.29 0.76
N SER A 41 -11.09 -19.13 0.83
CA SER A 41 -11.73 -17.82 0.78
C SER A 41 -11.36 -17.10 -0.52
N THR A 42 -12.38 -16.67 -1.25
CA THR A 42 -12.18 -15.95 -2.52
C THR A 42 -11.54 -14.59 -2.29
N ASP A 43 -10.69 -14.19 -3.23
CA ASP A 43 -10.11 -12.86 -3.29
C ASP A 43 -11.19 -11.78 -3.38
N ARG A 44 -10.90 -10.59 -2.85
CA ARG A 44 -11.85 -9.48 -2.77
C ARG A 44 -11.25 -8.20 -3.29
N VAL A 45 -11.93 -7.56 -4.22
CA VAL A 45 -11.61 -6.18 -4.62
C VAL A 45 -11.91 -5.24 -3.46
N ARG A 46 -11.01 -4.30 -3.23
CA ARG A 46 -11.12 -3.21 -2.27
C ARG A 46 -10.97 -1.89 -3.01
N GLU A 47 -11.87 -0.99 -2.68
CA GLU A 47 -11.82 0.42 -3.00
C GLU A 47 -11.52 1.14 -1.67
N ILE A 48 -10.48 1.96 -1.67
CA ILE A 48 -10.08 2.78 -0.52
C ILE A 48 -10.13 4.22 -0.99
N GLN A 49 -11.04 4.98 -0.41
CA GLN A 49 -11.19 6.42 -0.65
C GLN A 49 -10.41 7.18 0.40
N HIS A 50 -9.60 8.13 -0.06
CA HIS A 50 -8.76 9.00 0.76
C HIS A 50 -8.89 10.44 0.25
N TYR A 51 -8.65 11.41 1.12
CA TYR A 51 -8.66 12.82 0.77
C TYR A 51 -7.32 13.43 1.18
N ALA A 52 -6.68 14.13 0.23
CA ALA A 52 -5.40 14.78 0.46
C ALA A 52 -5.52 15.93 1.49
N GLU A 53 -4.44 16.20 2.22
CA GLU A 53 -4.29 17.35 3.10
C GLU A 53 -3.95 18.61 2.29
N ASP A 54 -4.88 19.03 1.41
CA ASP A 54 -4.79 20.24 0.60
C ASP A 54 -6.08 21.07 0.66
N VAL A 55 -6.05 22.27 0.07
CA VAL A 55 -7.19 23.21 0.08
C VAL A 55 -8.45 22.58 -0.52
N GLY A 56 -8.30 21.75 -1.56
CA GLY A 56 -9.40 21.12 -2.27
C GLY A 56 -9.91 19.82 -1.65
N ASN A 57 -9.24 19.29 -0.63
CA ASN A 57 -9.40 17.93 -0.15
C ASN A 57 -9.40 16.94 -1.33
N THR A 58 -8.36 16.94 -2.15
CA THR A 58 -8.32 16.16 -3.40
C THR A 58 -8.64 14.69 -3.13
N GLU A 59 -9.71 14.17 -3.75
CA GLU A 59 -10.16 12.79 -3.57
C GLU A 59 -9.27 11.84 -4.37
N ILE A 60 -8.70 10.88 -3.66
CA ILE A 60 -7.80 9.85 -4.15
C ILE A 60 -8.46 8.50 -3.91
N ILE A 61 -8.57 7.70 -4.97
CA ILE A 61 -9.17 6.36 -4.90
C ILE A 61 -8.10 5.32 -5.21
N THR A 62 -7.85 4.44 -4.25
CA THR A 62 -6.95 3.30 -4.42
C THR A 62 -7.73 2.02 -4.61
N TRP A 63 -7.42 1.31 -5.70
CA TRP A 63 -7.98 0.00 -6.00
C TRP A 63 -6.95 -1.10 -5.82
N LEU A 64 -7.36 -2.17 -5.16
CA LEU A 64 -6.54 -3.38 -5.05
C LEU A 64 -7.43 -4.61 -4.87
N MET A 65 -6.88 -5.78 -5.16
CA MET A 65 -7.51 -7.05 -4.82
C MET A 65 -6.75 -7.71 -3.68
N MET A 66 -7.42 -7.96 -2.57
CA MET A 66 -6.90 -8.72 -1.44
C MET A 66 -6.90 -10.21 -1.77
N LYS A 67 -5.72 -10.84 -1.66
CA LYS A 67 -5.50 -12.26 -1.88
C LYS A 67 -5.75 -13.03 -0.59
N THR A 68 -7.03 -13.27 -0.32
CA THR A 68 -7.45 -13.88 0.96
C THR A 68 -6.96 -15.33 1.01
N GLY A 69 -7.13 -16.07 -0.10
CA GLY A 69 -6.63 -17.42 -0.25
C GLY A 69 -7.10 -18.40 0.84
N GLY A 70 -6.23 -19.37 1.13
CA GLY A 70 -6.52 -20.51 2.01
C GLY A 70 -6.81 -21.79 1.22
N GLY A 71 -7.59 -22.69 1.81
CA GLY A 71 -7.93 -23.97 1.19
C GLY A 71 -6.86 -25.04 1.42
N SER A 72 -7.30 -26.30 1.47
CA SER A 72 -6.38 -27.42 1.73
C SER A 72 -5.30 -27.55 0.67
N GLN A 73 -4.15 -28.13 1.04
CA GLN A 73 -3.09 -28.51 0.10
C GLN A 73 -3.61 -29.33 -1.11
N ARG A 74 -4.71 -30.08 -0.94
CA ARG A 74 -5.36 -30.89 -1.99
C ARG A 74 -6.04 -30.05 -3.08
N GLU A 75 -6.49 -28.84 -2.75
CA GLU A 75 -7.07 -27.91 -3.73
C GLU A 75 -5.99 -27.10 -4.46
N GLY A 76 -4.71 -27.28 -4.10
CA GLY A 76 -3.56 -26.68 -4.80
C GLY A 76 -3.38 -25.19 -4.54
N LEU A 77 -4.15 -24.60 -3.61
CA LEU A 77 -4.27 -23.16 -3.46
C LEU A 77 -3.69 -22.59 -2.16
N GLY A 78 -3.12 -23.40 -1.26
CA GLY A 78 -2.45 -22.94 -0.03
C GLY A 78 -1.41 -21.84 -0.32
N LYS A 79 -1.90 -20.60 -0.40
CA LYS A 79 -1.30 -19.36 -0.93
C LYS A 79 -2.15 -18.20 -0.40
N GLY A 80 -1.67 -16.97 -0.57
CA GLY A 80 -2.32 -15.77 -0.05
C GLY A 80 -2.10 -15.62 1.46
N ILE A 81 -2.80 -14.66 2.06
CA ILE A 81 -2.57 -14.28 3.47
C ILE A 81 -2.89 -15.43 4.47
N HIS A 82 -3.82 -16.33 4.13
CA HIS A 82 -4.15 -17.52 4.92
C HIS A 82 -3.19 -18.70 4.71
N TRP A 83 -2.05 -18.53 4.06
CA TRP A 83 -1.06 -19.61 3.95
C TRP A 83 -0.61 -20.15 5.33
N HIS A 84 -0.48 -19.27 6.31
CA HIS A 84 0.04 -19.58 7.65
C HIS A 84 -0.83 -20.51 8.50
N ILE A 85 -2.13 -20.63 8.20
CA ILE A 85 -3.03 -21.48 9.00
C ILE A 85 -3.01 -22.95 8.55
N GLU A 86 -2.57 -23.21 7.32
CA GLU A 86 -2.37 -24.56 6.76
C GLU A 86 -0.92 -25.04 6.88
N ASN A 87 0.03 -24.13 7.13
CA ASN A 87 1.46 -24.42 7.23
C ASN A 87 1.97 -24.22 8.65
N GLU A 88 3.05 -24.92 8.99
CA GLU A 88 3.58 -24.85 10.35
C GLU A 88 4.61 -23.73 10.47
N VAL A 89 4.15 -22.61 11.03
CA VAL A 89 4.98 -21.43 11.30
C VAL A 89 5.04 -21.18 12.79
N TRP A 90 6.25 -21.04 13.30
CA TRP A 90 6.53 -20.70 14.68
C TRP A 90 7.24 -19.36 14.76
N TYR A 91 7.04 -18.62 15.86
CA TYR A 91 7.72 -17.37 16.09
C TYR A 91 8.02 -17.14 17.57
N LEU A 92 9.02 -16.32 17.84
CA LEU A 92 9.29 -15.73 19.15
C LEU A 92 9.08 -14.23 19.05
N ALA A 93 8.47 -13.63 20.08
CA ALA A 93 8.29 -12.20 20.18
C ALA A 93 8.97 -11.67 21.43
N THR A 94 9.49 -10.45 21.37
CA THR A 94 10.22 -9.81 22.49
C THR A 94 9.38 -8.84 23.30
N ASP A 95 8.15 -8.57 22.87
CA ASP A 95 7.23 -7.67 23.54
C ASP A 95 5.89 -8.37 23.90
N PRO A 96 5.20 -7.91 24.96
CA PRO A 96 3.95 -8.55 25.41
C PRO A 96 2.81 -8.51 24.38
N LEU A 97 2.79 -7.51 23.50
CA LEU A 97 1.76 -7.35 22.47
C LEU A 97 2.11 -8.08 21.17
N ARG A 98 3.30 -8.70 21.10
CA ARG A 98 3.79 -9.48 19.96
C ARG A 98 3.87 -8.65 18.69
N GLN A 99 4.35 -7.42 18.82
CA GLN A 99 4.59 -6.48 17.72
C GLN A 99 6.03 -6.54 17.21
N GLN A 100 6.96 -7.09 17.98
CA GLN A 100 8.35 -7.32 17.62
C GLN A 100 8.59 -8.83 17.58
N ILE A 101 8.79 -9.36 16.38
CA ILE A 101 9.04 -10.78 16.14
C ILE A 101 10.45 -10.85 15.54
N PRO A 102 11.49 -11.15 16.32
CA PRO A 102 12.86 -11.25 15.79
C PRO A 102 13.22 -12.63 15.21
N TYR A 103 12.39 -13.65 15.45
CA TYR A 103 12.65 -15.02 15.01
C TYR A 103 11.39 -15.68 14.48
N VAL A 104 11.53 -16.34 13.34
CA VAL A 104 10.49 -17.13 12.68
C VAL A 104 11.07 -18.45 12.23
N ARG A 105 10.32 -19.53 12.43
CA ARG A 105 10.65 -20.88 11.95
C ARG A 105 9.51 -21.45 11.13
N GLN A 106 9.79 -21.73 9.88
CA GLN A 106 8.90 -22.44 8.96
C GLN A 106 9.24 -23.92 8.95
N VAL A 107 8.21 -24.77 8.99
CA VAL A 107 8.33 -26.21 8.76
C VAL A 107 7.49 -26.56 7.55
N ASP A 108 8.15 -27.00 6.48
CA ASP A 108 7.51 -27.43 5.23
C ASP A 108 6.82 -28.80 5.39
N ALA A 109 5.96 -29.16 4.44
CA ALA A 109 5.21 -30.42 4.47
C ALA A 109 6.09 -31.68 4.42
N ASP A 110 7.31 -31.58 3.91
CA ASP A 110 8.32 -32.64 3.89
C ASP A 110 9.16 -32.70 5.19
N GLY A 111 8.89 -31.81 6.13
CA GLY A 111 9.61 -31.67 7.40
C GLY A 111 10.87 -30.81 7.31
N LYS A 112 11.17 -30.18 6.16
CA LYS A 112 12.28 -29.24 6.06
C LYS A 112 12.00 -28.03 6.95
N VAL A 113 12.98 -27.69 7.79
CA VAL A 113 12.93 -26.53 8.67
C VAL A 113 13.74 -25.40 8.07
N THR A 114 13.16 -24.21 7.99
CA THR A 114 13.87 -22.97 7.65
C THR A 114 13.67 -21.96 8.76
N GLU A 115 14.78 -21.47 9.31
CA GLU A 115 14.79 -20.48 10.38
C GLU A 115 15.21 -19.11 9.82
N TYR A 116 14.56 -18.06 10.31
CA TYR A 116 14.80 -16.68 9.92
C TYR A 116 14.99 -15.82 11.16
N PHE A 117 15.99 -14.94 11.09
CA PHE A 117 16.32 -13.99 12.15
C PHE A 117 16.26 -12.57 11.61
N ASP A 118 15.65 -11.64 12.34
CA ASP A 118 15.79 -10.21 12.06
C ASP A 118 17.25 -9.82 12.31
N VAL A 119 17.94 -9.48 11.23
CA VAL A 119 19.37 -9.12 11.21
C VAL A 119 19.72 -7.88 12.04
N GLU A 120 18.74 -7.08 12.44
CA GLU A 120 18.94 -5.88 13.27
C GLU A 120 18.54 -6.09 14.74
N SER A 121 17.90 -7.20 15.08
CA SER A 121 17.41 -7.47 16.44
C SER A 121 18.53 -7.77 17.44
N GLY A 122 19.71 -8.19 16.96
CA GLY A 122 20.82 -8.63 17.81
C GLY A 122 20.60 -9.98 18.50
N ILE A 123 19.53 -10.71 18.14
CA ILE A 123 19.20 -12.02 18.71
C ILE A 123 20.01 -13.12 18.03
N SER A 124 20.51 -14.05 18.84
CA SER A 124 21.29 -15.20 18.39
C SER A 124 20.51 -16.51 18.51
N PRO A 125 20.94 -17.60 17.83
CA PRO A 125 20.34 -18.92 17.99
C PRO A 125 20.35 -19.42 19.45
N GLU A 126 21.31 -18.99 20.28
CA GLU A 126 21.36 -19.31 21.70
C GLU A 126 20.17 -18.72 22.48
N PHE A 127 19.75 -17.49 22.15
CA PHE A 127 18.57 -16.88 22.76
C PHE A 127 17.30 -17.68 22.43
N VAL A 128 17.14 -18.11 21.18
CA VAL A 128 15.98 -18.92 20.74
C VAL A 128 15.89 -20.23 21.54
N ASN A 129 17.03 -20.88 21.80
CA ASN A 129 17.07 -22.10 22.58
C ASN A 129 16.69 -21.85 24.05
N GLN A 130 17.20 -20.76 24.64
CA GLN A 130 16.89 -20.37 26.02
C GLN A 130 15.41 -20.00 26.20
N ASP A 131 14.80 -19.38 25.20
CA ASP A 131 13.41 -18.89 25.24
C ASP A 131 12.42 -19.82 24.51
N SER A 132 12.82 -21.07 24.29
CA SER A 132 12.03 -22.05 23.53
C SER A 132 10.67 -22.36 24.15
N GLU A 133 10.47 -22.09 25.43
CA GLU A 133 9.17 -22.21 26.13
C GLU A 133 8.14 -21.16 25.67
N ASN A 134 8.61 -20.00 25.18
CA ASN A 134 7.77 -18.95 24.65
C ASN A 134 7.58 -19.07 23.13
N LEU A 135 8.11 -20.11 22.50
CA LEU A 135 7.94 -20.36 21.07
C LEU A 135 6.47 -20.66 20.76
N ARG A 136 5.86 -19.81 19.93
CA ARG A 136 4.42 -19.89 19.61
C ARG A 136 4.22 -20.36 18.19
N ARG A 137 3.30 -21.30 18.00
CA ARG A 137 2.79 -21.61 16.68
C ARG A 137 1.80 -20.53 16.26
N MET A 138 1.98 -19.99 15.07
CA MET A 138 1.10 -18.99 14.50
C MET A 138 -0.33 -19.53 14.38
N ASP A 139 -1.31 -18.72 14.79
CA ASP A 139 -2.72 -19.01 14.64
C ASP A 139 -3.52 -17.79 14.17
N CYS A 140 -4.84 -17.94 14.00
CA CYS A 140 -5.69 -16.89 13.48
C CYS A 140 -5.63 -15.59 14.30
N ILE A 141 -5.38 -15.64 15.62
CA ILE A 141 -5.40 -14.47 16.51
C ILE A 141 -4.11 -13.64 16.39
N ASP A 142 -3.04 -14.22 15.85
CA ASP A 142 -1.81 -13.47 15.60
C ASP A 142 -2.00 -12.42 14.47
N CYS A 143 -2.89 -12.71 13.51
CA CYS A 143 -3.27 -11.80 12.43
C CYS A 143 -4.63 -11.10 12.69
N HIS A 144 -5.60 -11.81 13.26
CA HIS A 144 -6.92 -11.27 13.62
C HIS A 144 -7.02 -11.15 15.15
N ASN A 145 -6.21 -10.27 15.72
CA ASN A 145 -6.03 -10.09 17.17
C ASN A 145 -7.26 -9.53 17.93
N ARG A 146 -8.45 -9.62 17.32
CA ARG A 146 -9.77 -9.39 17.92
C ARG A 146 -9.82 -8.10 18.74
N ILE A 147 -9.52 -6.99 18.08
CA ILE A 147 -9.76 -5.65 18.61
C ILE A 147 -11.26 -5.53 18.88
N SER A 148 -11.65 -5.52 20.16
CA SER A 148 -13.07 -5.50 20.55
C SER A 148 -13.71 -4.14 20.27
N HIS A 149 -12.94 -3.06 20.40
CA HIS A 149 -13.32 -1.70 20.03
C HIS A 149 -12.23 -1.13 19.13
N GLN A 150 -12.54 -0.97 17.84
CA GLN A 150 -11.59 -0.40 16.89
C GLN A 150 -11.66 1.13 16.97
N PHE A 151 -10.62 1.73 17.54
CA PHE A 151 -10.46 3.19 17.57
C PHE A 151 -9.86 3.63 16.24
N GLN A 152 -10.69 4.22 15.39
CA GLN A 152 -10.30 4.60 14.03
C GLN A 152 -9.29 5.74 14.05
N SER A 153 -8.36 5.73 13.08
CA SER A 153 -7.43 6.84 12.91
C SER A 153 -8.15 8.12 12.47
N PRO A 154 -7.57 9.31 12.74
CA PRO A 154 -8.13 10.58 12.30
C PRO A 154 -8.35 10.61 10.79
N ASP A 155 -7.37 10.05 10.06
CA ASP A 155 -7.39 9.89 8.62
C ASP A 155 -8.67 9.18 8.14
N HIS A 156 -8.94 7.99 8.68
CA HIS A 156 -10.10 7.18 8.33
C HIS A 156 -11.43 7.85 8.71
N ILE A 157 -11.48 8.51 9.87
CA ILE A 157 -12.68 9.20 10.36
C ILE A 157 -13.06 10.33 9.41
N ILE A 158 -12.09 11.17 9.06
CA ILE A 158 -12.32 12.34 8.22
C ILE A 158 -12.61 11.91 6.78
N ASP A 159 -11.87 10.93 6.25
CA ASP A 159 -12.12 10.38 4.91
C ASP A 159 -13.51 9.80 4.79
N GLN A 160 -13.97 9.01 5.78
CA GLN A 160 -15.34 8.50 5.76
C GLN A 160 -16.40 9.60 5.85
N ALA A 161 -16.12 10.66 6.62
CA ALA A 161 -17.04 11.77 6.75
C ALA A 161 -17.15 12.59 5.45
N LEU A 162 -16.04 12.82 4.75
CA LEU A 162 -16.00 13.45 3.42
C LEU A 162 -16.65 12.55 2.36
N ALA A 163 -16.32 11.26 2.34
CA ALA A 163 -16.88 10.27 1.42
C ALA A 163 -18.41 10.19 1.51
N ARG A 164 -18.95 10.26 2.73
CA ARG A 164 -20.40 10.17 3.01
C ARG A 164 -21.11 11.53 3.03
N TYR A 165 -20.44 12.62 2.64
CA TYR A 165 -20.98 13.98 2.66
C TYR A 165 -21.50 14.41 4.05
N GLN A 166 -20.94 13.83 5.10
CA GLN A 166 -21.17 14.26 6.48
C GLN A 166 -20.36 15.52 6.79
N ILE A 167 -19.20 15.66 6.13
CA ILE A 167 -18.44 16.90 5.97
C ILE A 167 -18.52 17.25 4.48
N ASP A 168 -18.80 18.52 4.17
CA ASP A 168 -18.84 18.98 2.78
C ASP A 168 -17.41 19.05 2.20
N ARG A 169 -17.20 18.37 1.07
CA ARG A 169 -15.87 18.19 0.44
C ARG A 169 -15.29 19.51 -0.09
N ASP A 170 -16.14 20.49 -0.37
CA ASP A 170 -15.74 21.81 -0.85
C ASP A 170 -15.39 22.75 0.33
N THR A 171 -15.36 22.25 1.58
CA THR A 171 -14.90 23.02 2.74
C THR A 171 -13.38 23.14 2.70
N PRO A 172 -12.80 24.33 2.47
CA PRO A 172 -11.35 24.46 2.25
C PRO A 172 -10.53 23.96 3.44
N ASP A 173 -9.45 23.23 3.18
CA ASP A 173 -8.48 22.70 4.17
C ASP A 173 -9.08 21.82 5.27
N ILE A 174 -10.33 21.37 5.18
CA ILE A 174 -11.01 20.68 6.30
C ILE A 174 -10.30 19.37 6.66
N LYS A 175 -9.73 18.67 5.68
CA LYS A 175 -8.91 17.48 5.91
C LYS A 175 -7.66 17.81 6.74
N GLU A 176 -6.84 18.76 6.27
CA GLU A 176 -5.60 19.16 6.94
C GLU A 176 -5.88 19.68 8.36
N MET A 177 -6.87 20.57 8.51
CA MET A 177 -7.25 21.13 9.82
C MET A 177 -7.79 20.06 10.76
N GLY A 178 -8.58 19.11 10.27
CA GLY A 178 -9.04 17.97 11.05
C GLY A 178 -7.88 17.11 11.55
N ILE A 179 -6.93 16.76 10.68
CA ILE A 179 -5.74 15.97 11.06
C ILE A 179 -4.91 16.70 12.12
N LYS A 180 -4.68 18.01 11.94
CA LYS A 180 -3.97 18.86 12.92
C LYS A 180 -4.64 18.82 14.29
N LEU A 181 -5.96 19.02 14.34
CA LEU A 181 -6.73 19.03 15.58
C LEU A 181 -6.69 17.67 16.28
N PHE A 182 -6.88 16.58 15.56
CA PHE A 182 -6.79 15.24 16.17
C PHE A 182 -5.39 14.92 16.67
N SER A 183 -4.33 15.43 16.02
CA SER A 183 -2.94 15.17 16.40
C SER A 183 -2.50 15.84 17.71
N VAL A 184 -3.31 16.76 18.25
CA VAL A 184 -3.06 17.41 19.55
C VAL A 184 -3.44 16.47 20.69
N GLN A 185 -2.58 16.41 21.71
CA GLN A 185 -2.88 15.74 22.97
C GLN A 185 -3.65 16.68 23.90
N TYR A 186 -4.94 16.41 24.08
CA TYR A 186 -5.80 17.13 25.02
C TYR A 186 -5.92 16.36 26.34
N ALA A 187 -6.11 17.07 27.45
CA ALA A 187 -6.32 16.46 28.76
C ALA A 187 -7.74 15.89 28.93
N SER A 188 -8.72 16.37 28.15
CA SER A 188 -10.11 15.92 28.22
C SER A 188 -10.87 16.12 26.91
N HIS A 189 -12.03 15.48 26.80
CA HIS A 189 -12.96 15.73 25.68
C HIS A 189 -13.46 17.17 25.64
N ASP A 190 -13.64 17.83 26.79
CA ASP A 190 -14.12 19.21 26.85
C ASP A 190 -13.07 20.19 26.32
N GLU A 191 -11.80 19.96 26.64
CA GLU A 191 -10.69 20.75 26.10
C GLU A 191 -10.56 20.55 24.59
N ALA A 192 -10.60 19.30 24.11
CA ALA A 192 -10.62 19.00 22.68
C ALA A 192 -11.81 19.69 21.98
N ALA A 193 -13.00 19.63 22.58
CA ALA A 193 -14.19 20.26 22.02
C ALA A 193 -14.02 21.79 21.91
N GLN A 194 -13.43 22.44 22.91
CA GLN A 194 -13.14 23.89 22.86
C GLN A 194 -12.15 24.21 21.74
N ALA A 195 -11.06 23.46 21.62
CA ALA A 195 -10.09 23.67 20.54
C ALA A 195 -10.72 23.47 19.14
N PHE A 196 -11.62 22.51 18.98
CA PHE A 196 -12.32 22.29 17.72
C PHE A 196 -13.34 23.41 17.42
N GLU A 197 -13.90 24.09 18.44
CA GLU A 197 -14.74 25.27 18.22
C GLU A 197 -13.95 26.45 17.62
N GLU A 198 -12.65 26.58 17.90
CA GLU A 198 -11.82 27.66 17.36
C GLU A 198 -11.72 27.62 15.82
N LEU A 199 -12.01 26.47 15.22
CA LEU A 199 -12.05 26.31 13.77
C LEU A 199 -13.09 27.23 13.12
N ASP A 200 -14.20 27.54 13.80
CA ASP A 200 -15.20 28.49 13.28
C ASP A 200 -14.59 29.90 13.10
N SER A 201 -13.86 30.37 14.10
CA SER A 201 -13.17 31.67 14.05
C SER A 201 -12.00 31.67 13.06
N TRP A 202 -11.34 30.52 12.91
CA TRP A 202 -10.31 30.33 11.90
C TRP A 202 -10.89 30.49 10.48
N TYR A 203 -12.04 29.89 10.18
CA TYR A 203 -12.70 30.07 8.88
C TYR A 203 -13.20 31.50 8.66
N GLN A 204 -13.73 32.17 9.69
CA GLN A 204 -14.10 33.60 9.60
C GLN A 204 -12.91 34.47 9.17
N THR A 205 -11.70 34.12 9.63
CA THR A 205 -10.48 34.89 9.39
C THR A 205 -9.82 34.55 8.05
N ASN A 206 -9.68 33.26 7.73
CA ASN A 206 -8.90 32.79 6.58
C ASN A 206 -9.75 32.66 5.31
N TYR A 207 -11.06 32.42 5.45
CA TYR A 207 -12.00 32.22 4.35
C TYR A 207 -13.30 33.03 4.55
N PRO A 208 -13.23 34.37 4.69
CA PRO A 208 -14.38 35.20 5.06
C PRO A 208 -15.56 35.11 4.08
N ASP A 209 -15.28 35.09 2.78
CA ASP A 209 -16.31 35.01 1.73
C ASP A 209 -17.01 33.64 1.76
N TYR A 210 -16.24 32.56 1.85
CA TYR A 210 -16.79 31.21 1.98
C TYR A 210 -17.59 31.05 3.28
N TYR A 211 -17.07 31.58 4.40
CA TYR A 211 -17.73 31.53 5.70
C TYR A 211 -19.09 32.23 5.65
N ALA A 212 -19.18 33.42 5.05
CA ALA A 212 -20.44 34.16 4.95
C ALA A 212 -21.56 33.37 4.26
N GLU A 213 -21.21 32.53 3.28
CA GLU A 213 -22.16 31.72 2.51
C GLU A 213 -22.40 30.32 3.10
N ASN A 214 -21.44 29.76 3.86
CA ASN A 214 -21.40 28.35 4.22
C ASN A 214 -21.31 28.07 5.73
N GLN A 215 -21.71 29.01 6.60
CA GLN A 215 -21.67 28.85 8.07
C GLN A 215 -22.25 27.52 8.57
N ALA A 216 -23.38 27.08 8.00
CA ALA A 216 -24.02 25.82 8.37
C ALA A 216 -23.16 24.59 8.04
N LYS A 217 -22.46 24.61 6.89
CA LYS A 217 -21.56 23.53 6.48
C LYS A 217 -20.33 23.45 7.38
N ILE A 218 -19.77 24.62 7.73
CA ILE A 218 -18.63 24.72 8.65
C ILE A 218 -19.02 24.21 10.04
N ARG A 219 -20.19 24.62 10.54
CA ARG A 219 -20.71 24.12 11.81
C ARG A 219 -20.90 22.60 11.79
N GLN A 220 -21.51 22.07 10.74
CA GLN A 220 -21.67 20.63 10.56
C GLN A 220 -20.32 19.91 10.55
N ALA A 221 -19.32 20.46 9.86
CA ALA A 221 -17.99 19.88 9.81
C ALA A 221 -17.33 19.82 11.20
N ILE A 222 -17.37 20.92 11.94
CA ILE A 222 -16.86 21.02 13.31
C ILE A 222 -17.54 19.99 14.22
N ASP A 223 -18.86 19.87 14.16
CA ASP A 223 -19.61 18.93 14.98
C ASP A 223 -19.25 17.46 14.64
N LYS A 224 -19.02 17.16 13.36
CA LYS A 224 -18.57 15.83 12.92
C LYS A 224 -17.15 15.50 13.35
N LEU A 225 -16.24 16.47 13.29
CA LEU A 225 -14.88 16.29 13.81
C LEU A 225 -14.89 15.99 15.31
N LYS A 226 -15.69 16.72 16.11
CA LYS A 226 -15.84 16.46 17.56
C LYS A 226 -16.44 15.09 17.85
N GLU A 227 -17.47 14.69 17.10
CA GLU A 227 -18.06 13.35 17.21
C GLU A 227 -17.02 12.26 16.93
N GLY A 228 -16.23 12.44 15.88
CA GLY A 228 -15.11 11.57 15.54
C GLY A 228 -14.12 11.44 16.70
N TYR A 229 -13.65 12.57 17.24
CA TYR A 229 -12.68 12.57 18.34
C TYR A 229 -13.23 11.87 19.60
N ARG A 230 -14.47 12.16 19.97
CA ARG A 230 -15.14 11.58 21.15
C ARG A 230 -15.28 10.06 21.07
N THR A 231 -15.32 9.49 19.86
CA THR A 231 -15.47 8.05 19.64
C THR A 231 -14.16 7.32 19.38
N SER A 232 -13.06 8.04 19.15
CA SER A 232 -11.76 7.46 18.81
C SER A 232 -10.66 7.73 19.83
N VAL A 233 -10.76 8.78 20.65
CA VAL A 233 -9.75 9.13 21.66
C VAL A 233 -10.42 9.25 23.03
N PHE A 234 -9.81 8.67 24.05
CA PHE A 234 -10.26 8.74 25.43
C PHE A 234 -9.06 9.12 26.32
N PRO A 235 -8.82 10.43 26.53
CA PRO A 235 -7.66 10.93 27.27
C PRO A 235 -7.51 10.29 28.66
N ASP A 236 -8.60 10.20 29.43
CA ASP A 236 -8.61 9.64 30.78
C ASP A 236 -8.15 8.17 30.85
N MET A 237 -8.27 7.43 29.74
CA MET A 237 -7.90 6.02 29.65
C MET A 237 -6.61 5.79 28.87
N ASN A 238 -5.95 6.86 28.38
CA ASN A 238 -4.84 6.78 27.44
C ASN A 238 -5.14 5.87 26.23
N VAL A 239 -6.38 5.94 25.73
CA VAL A 239 -6.83 5.13 24.58
C VAL A 239 -6.98 6.03 23.37
N GLY A 240 -6.44 5.59 22.24
CA GLY A 240 -6.56 6.24 20.95
C GLY A 240 -6.29 5.24 19.82
N TRP A 241 -6.25 5.72 18.57
CA TRP A 241 -6.01 4.88 17.39
C TRP A 241 -4.63 4.20 17.34
N GLN A 242 -3.70 4.59 18.21
CA GLN A 242 -2.37 3.99 18.34
C GLN A 242 -2.25 3.03 19.54
N ALA A 243 -3.25 2.98 20.43
CA ALA A 243 -3.12 2.27 21.70
C ALA A 243 -3.19 0.75 21.53
N HIS A 244 -4.09 0.25 20.69
CA HIS A 244 -4.32 -1.19 20.50
C HIS A 244 -3.91 -1.59 19.08
N PRO A 245 -2.86 -2.41 18.91
CA PRO A 245 -2.43 -2.84 17.58
C PRO A 245 -3.53 -3.52 16.78
N ASP A 246 -3.60 -3.23 15.48
CA ASP A 246 -4.40 -3.95 14.50
C ASP A 246 -3.47 -4.70 13.55
N ASN A 247 -3.59 -6.03 13.51
CA ASN A 247 -2.69 -6.87 12.75
C ASN A 247 -3.22 -7.23 11.35
N VAL A 248 -4.42 -6.76 10.97
CA VAL A 248 -5.07 -7.10 9.70
C VAL A 248 -4.47 -6.36 8.49
N GLY A 249 -3.80 -5.23 8.73
CA GLY A 249 -3.15 -4.42 7.70
C GLY A 249 -1.77 -3.94 8.14
N HIS A 250 -1.17 -3.04 7.36
CA HIS A 250 0.22 -2.57 7.59
C HIS A 250 0.39 -1.04 7.50
N SER A 251 -0.70 -0.26 7.53
CA SER A 251 -0.64 1.20 7.39
C SER A 251 -0.45 1.94 8.72
N GLN A 252 -1.15 1.50 9.78
CA GLN A 252 -1.09 2.11 11.11
C GLN A 252 -0.19 1.33 12.08
N PHE A 253 -0.16 0.01 11.93
CA PHE A 253 0.59 -0.94 12.74
C PHE A 253 1.36 -1.88 11.82
N PRO A 254 2.40 -2.58 12.31
CA PRO A 254 3.23 -3.42 11.44
C PRO A 254 2.48 -4.63 10.86
N GLY A 255 1.51 -5.21 11.57
CA GLY A 255 0.71 -6.35 11.11
C GLY A 255 1.56 -7.50 10.54
N CYS A 256 1.40 -7.79 9.26
CA CYS A 256 2.18 -8.83 8.56
C CYS A 256 3.68 -8.51 8.49
N PHE A 257 4.04 -7.22 8.44
CA PHE A 257 5.43 -6.76 8.36
C PHE A 257 6.23 -7.02 9.63
N ARG A 258 5.63 -7.55 10.70
CA ARG A 258 6.42 -8.06 11.83
C ARG A 258 7.32 -9.25 11.46
N CYS A 259 6.99 -9.96 10.37
CA CYS A 259 7.82 -11.03 9.82
C CYS A 259 8.18 -10.75 8.36
N HIS A 260 7.25 -10.17 7.60
CA HIS A 260 7.47 -9.78 6.21
C HIS A 260 8.07 -8.36 6.13
N ASP A 261 9.19 -8.09 6.79
CA ASP A 261 9.86 -6.77 6.83
C ASP A 261 11.02 -6.64 5.83
N GLY A 262 11.37 -7.74 5.17
CA GLY A 262 12.55 -7.84 4.31
C GLY A 262 13.87 -8.00 5.07
N LYS A 263 13.86 -8.07 6.40
CA LYS A 263 15.05 -8.21 7.27
C LYS A 263 15.17 -9.57 7.95
N HIS A 264 14.12 -10.38 7.92
CA HIS A 264 14.17 -11.76 8.38
C HIS A 264 14.96 -12.64 7.42
N VAL A 265 16.21 -12.96 7.76
CA VAL A 265 17.17 -13.67 6.90
C VAL A 265 17.47 -15.07 7.44
N SER A 266 17.47 -16.04 6.55
CA SER A 266 17.87 -17.43 6.78
C SER A 266 19.39 -17.65 6.66
N ALA A 267 19.87 -18.81 7.12
CA ALA A 267 21.27 -19.22 6.94
C ALA A 267 21.72 -19.26 5.47
N ASP A 268 20.79 -19.52 4.54
CA ASP A 268 21.04 -19.55 3.09
C ASP A 268 20.97 -18.15 2.43
N ASN A 269 20.90 -17.09 3.24
CA ASN A 269 20.73 -15.69 2.79
C ASN A 269 19.44 -15.40 2.01
N THR A 270 18.46 -16.30 2.07
CA THR A 270 17.08 -16.00 1.65
C THR A 270 16.33 -15.26 2.74
N THR A 271 15.39 -14.41 2.35
CA THR A 271 14.55 -13.61 3.25
C THR A 271 13.11 -14.11 3.27
N ILE A 272 12.36 -13.74 4.31
CA ILE A 272 10.90 -13.85 4.25
C ILE A 272 10.40 -12.84 3.19
N ARG A 273 9.74 -13.38 2.17
CA ARG A 273 9.22 -12.63 1.03
C ARG A 273 8.32 -11.47 1.44
N LEU A 274 8.47 -10.30 0.82
CA LEU A 274 7.74 -9.07 1.16
C LEU A 274 7.04 -8.44 -0.07
N GLU A 275 7.00 -9.15 -1.19
CA GLU A 275 6.34 -8.65 -2.38
C GLU A 275 4.85 -8.36 -2.10
N CYS A 276 4.42 -7.12 -2.34
CA CYS A 276 3.04 -6.68 -2.08
C CYS A 276 2.02 -7.61 -2.77
N ASN A 277 2.41 -8.12 -3.95
CA ASN A 277 1.66 -9.08 -4.75
C ASN A 277 1.37 -10.43 -4.06
N ILE A 278 1.93 -10.71 -2.89
CA ILE A 278 1.64 -11.91 -2.08
C ILE A 278 0.32 -11.74 -1.34
N CYS A 279 0.07 -10.54 -0.81
CA CYS A 279 -1.08 -10.23 0.04
C CYS A 279 -2.22 -9.57 -0.74
N HIS A 280 -1.88 -8.73 -1.71
CA HIS A 280 -2.85 -8.02 -2.55
C HIS A 280 -2.26 -7.71 -3.93
N THR A 281 -3.05 -7.37 -4.95
CA THR A 281 -2.46 -6.82 -6.20
C THR A 281 -1.75 -5.50 -5.91
N ILE A 282 -0.80 -5.10 -6.76
CA ILE A 282 -0.19 -3.77 -6.64
C ILE A 282 -1.31 -2.72 -6.64
N PRO A 283 -1.34 -1.78 -5.68
CA PRO A 283 -2.40 -0.78 -5.60
C PRO A 283 -2.37 0.13 -6.83
N GLU A 284 -3.53 0.41 -7.39
CA GLU A 284 -3.69 1.35 -8.50
C GLU A 284 -4.37 2.61 -7.96
N VAL A 285 -3.69 3.76 -8.08
CA VAL A 285 -4.09 5.04 -7.47
C VAL A 285 -4.63 5.97 -8.55
N TYR A 286 -5.80 6.55 -8.30
CA TYR A 286 -6.51 7.45 -9.22
C TYR A 286 -7.05 8.67 -8.51
N GLU A 287 -7.23 9.76 -9.26
CA GLU A 287 -7.93 10.95 -8.78
C GLU A 287 -9.44 10.86 -9.09
N ALA A 288 -10.23 11.68 -8.40
CA ALA A 288 -11.67 11.73 -8.66
C ALA A 288 -12.00 12.11 -10.12
N GLY A 289 -12.89 11.32 -10.73
CA GLY A 289 -13.30 11.49 -12.13
C GLY A 289 -12.60 10.55 -13.11
N ASP A 290 -11.51 9.90 -12.69
CA ASP A 290 -10.89 8.82 -13.45
C ASP A 290 -11.80 7.58 -13.51
N ARG A 291 -11.66 6.79 -14.58
CA ARG A 291 -12.36 5.51 -14.69
C ARG A 291 -11.68 4.49 -13.80
N ALA A 292 -12.49 3.67 -13.11
CA ALA A 292 -11.98 2.55 -12.33
C ALA A 292 -11.01 1.68 -13.17
N PRO A 293 -9.88 1.25 -12.60
CA PRO A 293 -8.85 0.51 -13.31
C PRO A 293 -9.32 -0.85 -13.78
N VAL A 294 -8.63 -1.37 -14.79
CA VAL A 294 -8.63 -2.80 -15.09
C VAL A 294 -7.67 -3.49 -14.11
N ILE A 295 -8.23 -4.11 -13.06
CA ILE A 295 -7.43 -4.87 -12.09
C ILE A 295 -7.03 -6.21 -12.71
N ASN A 296 -5.74 -6.40 -12.96
CA ASN A 296 -5.19 -7.66 -13.47
C ASN A 296 -5.12 -8.71 -12.34
N ILE A 297 -6.07 -9.65 -12.35
CA ILE A 297 -6.26 -10.67 -11.30
C ILE A 297 -5.13 -11.71 -11.29
N GLN A 298 -4.49 -11.98 -12.44
CA GLN A 298 -3.48 -13.02 -12.57
C GLN A 298 -2.40 -12.65 -13.59
N LYS A 299 -1.14 -12.51 -13.14
CA LYS A 299 0.02 -12.41 -14.04
C LYS A 299 0.48 -13.83 -14.36
N LEU A 300 0.05 -14.37 -15.50
CA LEU A 300 0.38 -15.74 -15.93
C LEU A 300 1.88 -15.93 -16.24
N ASN A 301 2.64 -14.83 -16.41
CA ASN A 301 4.04 -14.84 -16.84
C ASN A 301 4.96 -14.03 -15.90
N GLU A 302 4.80 -14.18 -14.58
CA GLU A 302 5.72 -13.55 -13.61
C GLU A 302 7.16 -14.06 -13.82
N PRO A 303 8.15 -13.17 -14.06
CA PRO A 303 9.55 -13.57 -14.20
C PRO A 303 10.11 -14.18 -12.91
N ALA A 304 11.11 -15.05 -13.03
CA ALA A 304 11.76 -15.67 -11.87
C ALA A 304 12.36 -14.63 -10.90
N SER A 305 12.82 -13.48 -11.40
CA SER A 305 13.33 -12.37 -10.57
C SER A 305 12.29 -11.85 -9.57
N HIS A 306 11.00 -11.86 -9.92
CA HIS A 306 9.92 -11.40 -9.04
C HIS A 306 9.55 -12.42 -7.96
N ARG A 307 10.21 -13.59 -7.96
CA ARG A 307 10.11 -14.62 -6.93
C ARG A 307 11.36 -14.68 -6.05
N ASP A 308 12.36 -13.85 -6.34
CA ASP A 308 13.52 -13.68 -5.48
C ASP A 308 13.08 -13.03 -4.17
N THR A 309 13.46 -13.61 -3.05
CA THR A 309 13.02 -13.12 -1.73
C THR A 309 13.49 -11.70 -1.43
N ASN A 310 14.55 -11.25 -2.10
CA ASN A 310 15.13 -9.92 -1.98
C ASN A 310 14.70 -8.98 -3.12
N TRP A 311 13.74 -9.37 -3.97
CA TRP A 311 13.32 -8.58 -5.13
C TRP A 311 12.95 -7.13 -4.76
N LEU A 312 12.25 -6.92 -3.64
CA LEU A 312 11.88 -5.56 -3.20
C LEU A 312 13.09 -4.68 -2.87
N ALA A 313 14.20 -5.27 -2.42
CA ALA A 313 15.44 -4.53 -2.27
C ALA A 313 16.21 -4.44 -3.59
N GLN A 314 16.13 -5.44 -4.47
CA GLN A 314 16.91 -5.51 -5.70
C GLN A 314 16.34 -4.69 -6.86
N HIS A 315 15.02 -4.47 -6.93
CA HIS A 315 14.38 -3.83 -8.08
C HIS A 315 14.97 -2.45 -8.38
N ARG A 316 15.38 -1.71 -7.33
CA ARG A 316 16.08 -0.42 -7.43
C ARG A 316 17.41 -0.47 -8.21
N PHE A 317 17.95 -1.66 -8.43
CA PHE A 317 19.16 -1.90 -9.21
C PHE A 317 18.89 -2.65 -10.53
N GLN A 318 17.71 -3.24 -10.71
CA GLN A 318 17.40 -4.09 -11.85
C GLN A 318 16.37 -3.43 -12.75
N PHE A 319 16.86 -2.65 -13.71
CA PHE A 319 16.07 -2.00 -14.74
C PHE A 319 16.70 -2.27 -16.10
N ASP A 320 15.91 -2.81 -17.02
CA ASP A 320 16.26 -2.92 -18.43
C ASP A 320 14.99 -2.86 -19.29
N THR A 321 15.19 -2.91 -20.61
CA THR A 321 14.11 -2.85 -21.61
C THR A 321 13.13 -4.02 -21.50
N THR A 322 13.45 -5.11 -20.80
CA THR A 322 12.56 -6.28 -20.70
C THR A 322 11.38 -6.03 -19.77
N CYS A 323 11.51 -5.10 -18.82
CA CYS A 323 10.44 -4.72 -17.89
C CYS A 323 9.20 -4.19 -18.62
N MET A 324 9.40 -3.44 -19.71
CA MET A 324 8.34 -2.81 -20.49
C MET A 324 7.42 -3.82 -21.20
N ASN A 325 7.82 -5.08 -21.28
CA ASN A 325 7.00 -6.15 -21.86
C ASN A 325 5.76 -6.47 -21.02
N CYS A 326 5.77 -6.13 -19.74
CA CYS A 326 4.69 -6.47 -18.81
C CYS A 326 4.04 -5.25 -18.17
N HIS A 327 4.81 -4.23 -17.79
CA HIS A 327 4.34 -3.03 -17.10
C HIS A 327 5.01 -1.77 -17.65
N THR A 328 4.39 -0.60 -17.45
CA THR A 328 4.96 0.68 -17.85
C THR A 328 6.17 1.04 -16.97
N VAL A 329 7.16 1.73 -17.54
CA VAL A 329 8.48 1.94 -16.89
C VAL A 329 8.94 3.40 -16.87
N ASP A 330 8.06 4.33 -17.27
CA ASP A 330 8.36 5.76 -17.33
C ASP A 330 8.54 6.36 -15.92
N ASN A 331 9.32 7.44 -15.81
CA ASN A 331 9.60 8.15 -14.56
C ASN A 331 9.94 7.24 -13.35
N PRO A 332 10.92 6.32 -13.47
CA PRO A 332 11.17 5.33 -12.43
C PRO A 332 11.59 5.98 -11.10
N GLY A 333 10.90 5.60 -10.03
CA GLY A 333 11.08 6.17 -8.69
C GLY A 333 10.28 7.46 -8.45
N GLY A 334 9.58 7.98 -9.46
CA GLY A 334 8.61 9.05 -9.30
C GLY A 334 7.38 8.62 -8.51
N SER A 335 6.48 9.57 -8.25
CA SER A 335 5.26 9.34 -7.47
C SER A 335 4.01 9.97 -8.12
N ASP A 336 4.07 10.19 -9.43
CA ASP A 336 3.02 10.87 -10.20
C ASP A 336 1.99 9.89 -10.82
N ASN A 337 2.08 8.60 -10.52
CA ASN A 337 1.22 7.54 -11.05
C ASN A 337 1.22 7.41 -12.59
N SER A 338 2.21 8.00 -13.27
CA SER A 338 2.29 7.93 -14.73
C SER A 338 2.68 6.55 -15.27
N SER A 339 3.24 5.69 -14.43
CA SER A 339 3.67 4.35 -14.76
C SER A 339 3.66 3.44 -13.53
N PHE A 340 3.85 2.14 -13.74
CA PHE A 340 4.06 1.20 -12.65
C PHE A 340 5.28 1.56 -11.79
N CYS A 341 6.35 2.07 -12.42
CA CYS A 341 7.58 2.48 -11.74
C CYS A 341 7.48 3.85 -11.07
N SER A 342 6.43 4.64 -11.33
CA SER A 342 6.16 5.93 -10.69
C SER A 342 4.91 5.91 -9.79
N ASN A 343 4.48 4.72 -9.38
CA ASN A 343 3.30 4.51 -8.57
C ASN A 343 3.47 5.11 -7.16
N SER A 344 2.59 6.05 -6.80
CA SER A 344 2.63 6.79 -5.54
C SER A 344 2.35 5.90 -4.31
N ALA A 345 1.55 4.85 -4.44
CA ALA A 345 1.35 3.86 -3.37
C ALA A 345 2.61 3.05 -3.05
N CYS A 346 3.65 3.15 -3.90
CA CYS A 346 4.95 2.55 -3.64
C CYS A 346 5.99 3.61 -3.25
N HIS A 347 6.10 4.70 -4.02
CA HIS A 347 7.20 5.66 -3.93
C HIS A 347 6.88 6.94 -3.13
N ALA A 348 5.61 7.27 -2.90
CA ALA A 348 5.19 8.33 -1.96
C ALA A 348 4.81 7.78 -0.57
N THR A 349 4.96 6.46 -0.36
CA THR A 349 4.64 5.82 0.91
C THR A 349 5.87 5.76 1.81
N GLU A 350 5.74 6.26 3.03
CA GLU A 350 6.73 6.07 4.08
C GLU A 350 6.63 4.64 4.64
N TRP A 351 7.59 3.79 4.30
CA TRP A 351 7.60 2.37 4.70
C TRP A 351 8.14 2.17 6.13
N LYS A 352 7.36 2.55 7.15
CA LYS A 352 7.77 2.57 8.57
C LYS A 352 8.17 1.22 9.18
N PHE A 353 7.59 0.12 8.67
CA PHE A 353 7.73 -1.21 9.27
C PHE A 353 8.54 -2.18 8.39
N VAL A 354 9.21 -1.65 7.37
CA VAL A 354 9.92 -2.43 6.37
C VAL A 354 11.37 -1.95 6.33
N GLY A 355 12.30 -2.90 6.40
CA GLY A 355 13.73 -2.61 6.54
C GLY A 355 14.54 -2.88 5.28
N LEU A 356 14.08 -2.42 4.11
CA LEU A 356 14.77 -2.65 2.83
C LEU A 356 16.17 -2.00 2.78
N ASP A 357 16.45 -1.04 3.66
CA ASP A 357 17.74 -0.34 3.76
C ASP A 357 18.67 -0.88 4.85
N ALA A 358 18.26 -1.93 5.57
CA ALA A 358 19.10 -2.58 6.57
C ALA A 358 20.46 -2.97 5.96
N PRO A 359 21.59 -2.74 6.65
CA PRO A 359 22.93 -2.93 6.08
C PRO A 359 23.14 -4.32 5.45
N LYS A 360 22.64 -5.38 6.10
CA LYS A 360 22.74 -6.74 5.57
C LYS A 360 21.89 -6.94 4.32
N ILE A 361 20.72 -6.32 4.24
CA ILE A 361 19.85 -6.40 3.06
C ILE A 361 20.44 -5.63 1.89
N ARG A 362 21.08 -4.49 2.15
CA ARG A 362 21.87 -3.78 1.13
C ARG A 362 23.03 -4.62 0.62
N GLU A 363 23.74 -5.35 1.49
CA GLU A 363 24.79 -6.28 1.07
C GLU A 363 24.25 -7.40 0.17
N LEU A 364 23.12 -8.02 0.55
CA LEU A 364 22.50 -9.12 -0.19
C LEU A 364 21.86 -8.69 -1.53
N SER A 365 21.44 -7.43 -1.63
CA SER A 365 20.77 -6.89 -2.82
C SER A 365 21.70 -6.09 -3.75
N ALA A 366 22.90 -5.74 -3.29
CA ALA A 366 23.84 -4.96 -4.08
C ALA A 366 24.25 -5.71 -5.35
N PRO A 367 24.23 -5.05 -6.52
CA PRO A 367 24.75 -5.65 -7.74
C PRO A 367 26.26 -5.90 -7.61
N PRO A 368 26.82 -6.89 -8.33
CA PRO A 368 28.26 -7.10 -8.37
C PRO A 368 29.00 -5.83 -8.75
N LYS A 369 30.09 -5.50 -8.03
CA LYS A 369 30.94 -4.37 -8.38
C LYS A 369 31.65 -4.65 -9.70
N VAL A 370 31.25 -3.97 -10.76
CA VAL A 370 31.92 -4.04 -12.07
C VAL A 370 32.93 -2.90 -12.17
N PRO A 371 34.21 -3.17 -12.51
CA PRO A 371 35.20 -2.12 -12.72
C PRO A 371 34.73 -1.12 -13.79
N SER A 372 34.99 0.17 -13.56
CA SER A 372 34.72 1.19 -14.57
C SER A 372 35.56 0.93 -15.81
N THR A 373 34.93 0.94 -16.98
CA THR A 373 35.60 0.82 -18.27
C THR A 373 36.20 2.14 -18.74
N GLY A 374 36.02 3.24 -17.98
CA GLY A 374 36.41 4.59 -18.37
C GLY A 374 35.51 5.22 -19.44
N VAL A 375 34.47 4.51 -19.89
CA VAL A 375 33.46 5.00 -20.83
C VAL A 375 32.13 5.18 -20.08
N PRO A 376 31.42 6.31 -20.26
CA PRO A 376 30.09 6.47 -19.69
C PRO A 376 29.14 5.37 -20.16
N ASN A 377 28.55 4.65 -19.21
CA ASN A 377 27.52 3.65 -19.54
C ASN A 377 26.24 4.37 -20.00
N PRO A 378 25.51 3.81 -20.96
CA PRO A 378 24.23 4.36 -21.36
C PRO A 378 23.18 4.14 -20.25
N VAL A 379 22.15 4.99 -20.21
CA VAL A 379 21.08 4.92 -19.20
C VAL A 379 20.13 3.76 -19.55
N PRO A 380 19.92 2.76 -18.65
CA PRO A 380 19.20 1.53 -18.98
C PRO A 380 17.67 1.63 -18.83
N HIS A 381 17.16 2.79 -18.46
CA HIS A 381 15.73 3.06 -18.26
C HIS A 381 15.30 4.30 -19.05
N PRO A 382 13.99 4.51 -19.28
CA PRO A 382 13.49 5.72 -19.90
C PRO A 382 13.94 6.96 -19.12
N ILE A 383 14.24 8.03 -19.85
CA ILE A 383 14.39 9.37 -19.28
C ILE A 383 13.50 10.35 -20.05
N GLY A 384 12.96 11.33 -19.34
CA GLY A 384 12.14 12.39 -19.89
C GLY A 384 12.17 13.62 -18.99
N SER A 385 11.32 14.60 -19.30
CA SER A 385 11.26 15.86 -18.54
C SER A 385 10.81 15.70 -17.09
N ARG A 386 10.27 14.53 -16.72
CA ARG A 386 9.78 14.21 -15.37
C ARG A 386 10.78 13.41 -14.55
N THR A 387 11.78 12.82 -15.19
CA THR A 387 12.76 11.96 -14.49
C THR A 387 13.71 12.82 -13.67
N ASP A 388 13.66 12.66 -12.35
CA ASP A 388 14.68 13.24 -11.45
C ASP A 388 15.79 12.21 -11.17
N CYS A 389 16.95 12.42 -11.79
CA CYS A 389 18.14 11.60 -11.60
C CYS A 389 18.54 11.46 -10.12
N THR A 390 18.28 12.48 -9.30
CA THR A 390 18.75 12.57 -7.90
C THR A 390 17.94 11.73 -6.92
N VAL A 391 16.79 11.19 -7.36
CA VAL A 391 16.01 10.21 -6.61
C VAL A 391 16.86 8.96 -6.35
N CYS A 392 17.55 8.49 -7.38
CA CYS A 392 18.36 7.27 -7.32
C CYS A 392 19.87 7.52 -7.25
N HIS A 393 20.36 8.64 -7.80
CA HIS A 393 21.79 8.93 -7.93
C HIS A 393 22.27 10.05 -7.00
N GLY A 394 23.39 9.81 -6.31
CA GLY A 394 23.97 10.74 -5.36
C GLY A 394 24.93 10.04 -4.39
N PRO A 395 25.83 10.76 -3.69
CA PRO A 395 26.89 10.16 -2.88
C PRO A 395 26.38 9.14 -1.85
N GLU A 396 25.18 9.36 -1.30
CA GLU A 396 24.53 8.49 -0.31
C GLU A 396 23.22 7.87 -0.83
N LYS A 397 22.95 7.98 -2.14
CA LYS A 397 21.73 7.45 -2.76
C LYS A 397 21.90 5.99 -3.15
N VAL A 398 20.83 5.40 -3.69
CA VAL A 398 20.75 4.00 -4.13
C VAL A 398 21.94 3.62 -5.02
N ARG A 399 22.21 4.42 -6.06
CA ARG A 399 23.34 4.24 -6.98
C ARG A 399 24.27 5.46 -6.89
N PRO A 400 25.29 5.41 -6.02
CA PRO A 400 26.23 6.51 -5.92
C PRO A 400 27.03 6.68 -7.20
N TRP A 401 27.13 7.92 -7.65
CA TRP A 401 28.05 8.26 -8.73
C TRP A 401 29.50 8.26 -8.22
N PRO A 402 30.49 8.08 -9.11
CA PRO A 402 31.89 8.14 -8.71
C PRO A 402 32.26 9.52 -8.11
N GLU A 403 33.28 9.58 -7.26
CA GLU A 403 33.67 10.82 -6.55
C GLU A 403 33.94 12.00 -7.50
N ASN A 404 34.48 11.75 -8.69
CA ASN A 404 34.73 12.78 -9.69
C ASN A 404 33.44 13.37 -10.33
N HIS A 405 32.26 12.88 -9.94
CA HIS A 405 30.97 13.41 -10.38
C HIS A 405 30.34 14.40 -9.39
N ALA A 406 30.96 14.63 -8.23
CA ALA A 406 30.43 15.54 -7.21
C ALA A 406 30.24 16.99 -7.68
N GLY A 407 30.89 17.40 -8.79
CA GLY A 407 30.77 18.73 -9.38
C GLY A 407 29.80 18.88 -10.56
N PHE A 408 29.14 17.81 -11.01
CA PHE A 408 28.18 17.89 -12.12
C PHE A 408 26.77 18.22 -11.62
N THR A 409 26.02 19.01 -12.38
CA THR A 409 24.58 19.22 -12.12
C THR A 409 23.74 18.14 -12.81
N PRO A 410 22.52 17.84 -12.32
CA PRO A 410 21.66 16.81 -12.90
C PRO A 410 21.41 16.97 -14.41
N ASP A 411 21.29 18.22 -14.90
CA ASP A 411 21.08 18.50 -16.33
C ASP A 411 22.28 18.13 -17.22
N MET A 412 23.47 17.99 -16.64
CA MET A 412 24.69 17.65 -17.37
C MET A 412 24.84 16.15 -17.58
N CYS A 413 24.09 15.31 -16.83
CA CYS A 413 24.25 13.86 -16.85
C CYS A 413 24.08 13.29 -18.28
N THR A 414 23.07 13.75 -19.01
CA THR A 414 22.74 13.29 -20.37
C THR A 414 23.72 13.74 -21.44
N THR A 415 24.66 14.64 -21.11
CA THR A 415 25.77 15.01 -22.02
C THR A 415 26.73 13.84 -22.21
N CYS A 416 26.90 13.01 -21.18
CA CYS A 416 27.80 11.86 -21.21
C CYS A 416 27.05 10.52 -21.19
N HIS A 417 25.97 10.42 -20.42
CA HIS A 417 25.15 9.22 -20.31
C HIS A 417 23.98 9.30 -21.30
N GLN A 418 24.17 8.72 -22.48
CA GLN A 418 23.12 8.71 -23.49
C GLN A 418 21.97 7.77 -23.10
N PRO A 419 20.70 8.20 -23.22
CA PRO A 419 19.57 7.32 -22.96
C PRO A 419 19.46 6.20 -23.99
N THR A 420 19.06 5.02 -23.53
CA THR A 420 18.67 3.92 -24.42
C THR A 420 17.19 3.92 -24.76
N LEU A 421 16.39 4.65 -23.97
CA LEU A 421 14.95 4.76 -24.05
C LEU A 421 14.54 6.21 -23.71
N GLU A 422 13.55 6.75 -24.42
CA GLU A 422 12.89 8.00 -24.06
C GLU A 422 11.58 7.67 -23.35
N GLU A 423 11.18 8.50 -22.36
CA GLU A 423 9.84 8.42 -21.80
C GLU A 423 8.81 8.62 -22.90
N THR A 424 7.74 7.83 -22.89
CA THR A 424 6.56 8.17 -23.68
C THR A 424 5.93 9.44 -23.09
N ALA A 425 5.50 10.37 -23.95
CA ALA A 425 4.70 11.52 -23.52
C ALA A 425 3.53 11.01 -22.67
N PRO A 426 3.10 11.71 -21.59
CA PRO A 426 2.09 11.21 -20.67
C PRO A 426 0.88 10.72 -21.46
N GLU A 427 0.75 9.39 -21.53
CA GLU A 427 -0.42 8.80 -22.17
C GLU A 427 -1.60 9.09 -21.25
N PRO A 428 -2.70 9.68 -21.76
CA PRO A 428 -3.93 9.69 -21.00
C PRO A 428 -4.29 8.24 -20.65
N ALA A 429 -4.56 7.98 -19.37
CA ALA A 429 -4.96 6.70 -18.78
C ALA A 429 -5.17 5.58 -19.82
N VAL A 430 -4.12 4.80 -20.06
CA VAL A 430 -4.10 3.79 -21.13
C VAL A 430 -5.23 2.80 -20.90
N GLN A 431 -6.12 2.73 -21.89
CA GLN A 431 -6.99 1.57 -22.08
C GLN A 431 -6.12 0.34 -22.35
N PRO A 432 -6.33 -0.81 -21.68
CA PRO A 432 -5.57 -2.00 -21.99
C PRO A 432 -5.95 -2.50 -23.38
N GLY A 433 -4.98 -2.45 -24.30
CA GLY A 433 -5.18 -2.89 -25.67
C GLY A 433 -3.93 -2.82 -26.54
N GLY A 434 -2.93 -3.64 -26.20
CA GLY A 434 -1.93 -4.28 -27.07
C GLY A 434 -1.52 -3.65 -28.40
N THR A 435 -0.22 -3.55 -28.57
CA THR A 435 0.48 -3.40 -29.84
C THR A 435 -0.09 -4.30 -30.96
N GLY A 436 -0.46 -3.68 -32.09
CA GLY A 436 -0.30 -4.30 -33.41
C GLY A 436 -1.40 -5.21 -33.98
N THR A 437 -2.67 -5.13 -33.57
CA THR A 437 -3.77 -5.72 -34.36
C THR A 437 -5.08 -4.95 -34.18
N PRO A 438 -5.82 -4.59 -35.26
CA PRO A 438 -7.10 -3.91 -35.11
C PRO A 438 -8.09 -4.81 -34.32
N PRO A 439 -8.79 -4.30 -33.30
CA PRO A 439 -9.75 -5.09 -32.54
C PRO A 439 -10.88 -5.63 -33.42
N ALA A 440 -11.32 -6.85 -33.15
CA ALA A 440 -12.46 -7.44 -33.86
C ALA A 440 -13.77 -6.72 -33.54
N ILE A 441 -14.70 -6.70 -34.50
CA ILE A 441 -16.03 -6.09 -34.32
C ILE A 441 -16.86 -7.03 -33.42
N PRO A 442 -17.31 -6.58 -32.22
CA PRO A 442 -17.98 -7.45 -31.25
C PRO A 442 -19.51 -7.56 -31.45
N HIS A 443 -20.05 -7.00 -32.54
CA HIS A 443 -21.48 -6.95 -32.81
C HIS A 443 -21.78 -7.26 -34.29
N GLU A 444 -23.03 -7.66 -34.56
CA GLU A 444 -23.54 -7.85 -35.92
C GLU A 444 -23.53 -6.54 -36.72
N LEU A 445 -23.25 -6.66 -38.03
CA LEU A 445 -23.22 -5.53 -38.96
C LEU A 445 -24.52 -5.34 -39.74
N ALA A 446 -25.43 -6.33 -39.73
CA ALA A 446 -26.71 -6.24 -40.42
C ALA A 446 -27.53 -5.05 -39.86
N GLY A 447 -27.75 -4.03 -40.69
CA GLY A 447 -28.43 -2.79 -40.31
C GLY A 447 -27.61 -1.81 -39.45
N ARG A 448 -26.30 -2.03 -39.32
CA ARG A 448 -25.33 -1.19 -38.58
C ARG A 448 -24.06 -0.93 -39.39
N ASP A 449 -24.22 -0.86 -40.69
CA ASP A 449 -23.16 -0.71 -41.69
C ASP A 449 -22.49 0.68 -41.66
N ASN A 450 -23.20 1.71 -41.17
CA ASN A 450 -22.62 3.04 -40.97
C ASN A 450 -21.93 3.16 -39.59
N CYS A 451 -20.66 2.72 -39.53
CA CYS A 451 -19.83 2.71 -38.32
C CYS A 451 -19.76 4.08 -37.62
N LEU A 452 -19.72 5.17 -38.40
CA LEU A 452 -19.51 6.53 -37.90
C LEU A 452 -20.69 7.04 -37.03
N LEU A 453 -21.88 6.45 -37.14
CA LEU A 453 -23.01 6.82 -36.26
C LEU A 453 -22.72 6.56 -34.77
N CYS A 454 -21.85 5.61 -34.46
CA CYS A 454 -21.48 5.28 -33.08
C CYS A 454 -20.00 5.52 -32.80
N HIS A 455 -19.15 5.44 -33.83
CA HIS A 455 -17.70 5.47 -33.74
C HIS A 455 -17.04 6.72 -34.34
N ASP A 456 -17.78 7.81 -34.56
CA ASP A 456 -17.20 9.07 -35.05
C ASP A 456 -16.02 9.52 -34.16
N PRO A 457 -14.81 9.72 -34.71
CA PRO A 457 -13.68 10.29 -33.97
C PRO A 457 -13.97 11.67 -33.36
N ALA A 458 -14.87 12.46 -33.94
CA ALA A 458 -15.28 13.77 -33.42
C ALA A 458 -16.19 13.69 -32.18
N GLY A 459 -16.60 12.49 -31.75
CA GLY A 459 -17.39 12.25 -30.56
C GLY A 459 -18.78 11.68 -30.87
N ASN A 460 -19.06 10.52 -30.28
CA ASN A 460 -20.35 9.81 -30.29
C ASN A 460 -20.34 8.71 -29.21
N VAL A 461 -21.19 7.68 -29.30
CA VAL A 461 -21.38 6.60 -28.32
C VAL A 461 -20.08 5.90 -27.89
N LYS A 462 -19.18 5.60 -28.83
CA LYS A 462 -17.86 4.99 -28.57
C LYS A 462 -16.87 5.47 -29.65
N PRO A 463 -16.31 6.69 -29.53
CA PRO A 463 -15.52 7.30 -30.60
C PRO A 463 -14.31 6.42 -30.96
N ALA A 464 -14.01 6.32 -32.26
CA ALA A 464 -12.76 5.72 -32.73
C ALA A 464 -11.57 6.62 -32.38
N PRO A 465 -10.33 6.09 -32.36
CA PRO A 465 -9.13 6.87 -32.08
C PRO A 465 -8.99 8.11 -32.99
N GLN A 466 -8.39 9.19 -32.51
CA GLN A 466 -8.31 10.46 -33.25
C GLN A 466 -7.50 10.37 -34.56
N ASP A 467 -6.57 9.42 -34.68
CA ASP A 467 -5.86 9.12 -35.93
C ASP A 467 -6.75 8.44 -37.00
N HIS A 468 -8.03 8.20 -36.69
CA HIS A 468 -9.03 7.65 -37.61
C HIS A 468 -9.95 8.72 -38.22
N VAL A 469 -9.69 10.01 -37.96
CA VAL A 469 -10.41 11.13 -38.61
C VAL A 469 -10.34 10.99 -40.13
N GLY A 470 -11.50 11.06 -40.78
CA GLY A 470 -11.64 10.96 -42.24
C GLY A 470 -11.72 9.53 -42.80
N ARG A 471 -11.66 8.48 -41.95
CA ARG A 471 -11.83 7.08 -42.41
C ARG A 471 -13.30 6.75 -42.64
N THR A 472 -13.58 5.99 -43.69
CA THR A 472 -14.94 5.56 -44.05
C THR A 472 -15.30 4.20 -43.42
N ALA A 473 -16.59 3.84 -43.41
CA ALA A 473 -17.04 2.54 -42.92
C ALA A 473 -16.36 1.36 -43.64
N GLU A 474 -16.08 1.49 -44.94
CA GLU A 474 -15.34 0.50 -45.74
C GLU A 474 -13.89 0.36 -45.25
N THR A 475 -13.26 1.49 -44.92
CA THR A 475 -11.90 1.52 -44.35
C THR A 475 -11.87 0.83 -42.98
N CYS A 476 -12.91 1.03 -42.15
CA CYS A 476 -13.03 0.35 -40.87
C CYS A 476 -13.11 -1.18 -41.06
N GLN A 477 -13.95 -1.67 -41.97
CA GLN A 477 -14.12 -3.11 -42.19
C GLN A 477 -12.92 -3.78 -42.87
N ALA A 478 -12.00 -3.01 -43.46
CA ALA A 478 -10.74 -3.53 -43.98
C ALA A 478 -9.81 -3.99 -42.84
N CYS A 479 -9.78 -3.24 -41.74
CA CYS A 479 -8.93 -3.49 -40.58
C CYS A 479 -9.65 -4.30 -39.49
N HIS A 480 -10.91 -3.98 -39.20
CA HIS A 480 -11.72 -4.61 -38.16
C HIS A 480 -12.61 -5.69 -38.76
N LYS A 481 -12.33 -6.95 -38.45
CA LYS A 481 -13.16 -8.09 -38.88
C LYS A 481 -14.14 -8.50 -37.79
N PRO A 482 -15.36 -8.95 -38.13
CA PRO A 482 -16.25 -9.59 -37.16
C PRO A 482 -15.53 -10.73 -36.47
N LYS A 483 -15.79 -10.90 -35.16
CA LYS A 483 -15.30 -12.07 -34.45
C LYS A 483 -15.95 -13.32 -35.09
N ALA A 484 -15.12 -14.27 -35.52
CA ALA A 484 -15.57 -15.53 -36.11
C ALA A 484 -16.38 -16.37 -35.11
#